data_AF-A0A410M8X8-F1
#
_entry.id   AF-A0A410M8X8-F1
#
_cell.length_a   1.000
_cell.length_b   1.000
_cell.length_c   1.000
_cell.angle_alpha   90.00
_cell.angle_beta   90.00
_cell.angle_gamma   90.00
#
_symmetry.space_group_name_H-M   'P 1'
#
loop_
_entity.id
_entity.type
_entity.pdbx_description
1 polymer ?
#
loop_
_entity_poly.entity_id
_entity_poly.type
_entity_poly.pdbx_seq_one_letter_code
_entity_poly.pdbx_strand_id
1 'polypeptide(L)'
;MVDIGDKKLEVWMKGKGRTIIIQPVMISPLPEWEPLCEDLSTEARVILYNRAGCGKSDKGIKPRNRNENAKDLKALIDKLCITSPVIIGHSYGGLILQQFALDYPNLAAGFIFVDSTSMDAHMLEDVEIEGEDGNSTEAWIEKCKWYATLSKEDLLEEVKDWISEQEEFVSESKPTEILEFMSNPIMFASVGEELHYDLLSSGETNQRKDFPETSTIIIGRDPKVSVEEMIITEGLHRSEA
;
A
#
# COMPACT_ATOMS: atom_id res chain seq x y z
N MET A 1 -10.54 9.63 12.96
CA MET A 1 -9.32 9.26 13.69
C MET A 1 -9.62 8.19 14.72
N VAL A 2 -8.82 7.14 14.77
CA VAL A 2 -8.89 6.06 15.77
C VAL A 2 -7.56 6.01 16.51
N ASP A 3 -7.60 6.11 17.83
CA ASP A 3 -6.44 6.02 18.70
C ASP A 3 -6.10 4.54 18.99
N ILE A 4 -4.98 4.08 18.44
CA ILE A 4 -4.50 2.70 18.57
C ILE A 4 -3.47 2.53 19.70
N GLY A 5 -3.29 3.55 20.54
CA GLY A 5 -2.38 3.55 21.68
C GLY A 5 -1.32 4.65 21.56
N ASP A 6 -0.26 4.40 20.79
CA ASP A 6 0.88 5.32 20.64
C ASP A 6 0.68 6.37 19.53
N LYS A 7 -0.36 6.22 18.70
CA LYS A 7 -0.67 7.08 17.56
C LYS A 7 -2.13 6.98 17.15
N LYS A 8 -2.60 7.95 16.36
CA LYS A 8 -3.94 7.95 15.78
C LYS A 8 -3.89 7.69 14.28
N LEU A 9 -4.75 6.79 13.81
CA LEU A 9 -4.92 6.50 12.40
C LEU A 9 -6.19 7.17 11.84
N GLU A 10 -6.10 7.68 10.63
CA GLU A 10 -7.25 8.06 9.83
C GLU A 10 -7.92 6.79 9.31
N VAL A 11 -9.21 6.66 9.61
CA VAL A 11 -10.00 5.46 9.30
C VAL A 11 -11.34 5.90 8.75
N TRP A 12 -11.69 5.38 7.58
CA TRP A 12 -13.00 5.50 6.95
C TRP A 12 -13.74 4.16 7.12
N MET A 13 -15.02 4.23 7.49
CA MET A 13 -15.83 3.04 7.74
C MET A 13 -17.21 3.21 7.12
N LYS A 14 -17.66 2.22 6.36
CA LYS A 14 -18.98 2.21 5.74
C LYS A 14 -19.63 0.83 5.82
N GLY A 15 -20.97 0.79 5.75
CA GLY A 15 -21.72 -0.47 5.75
C GLY A 15 -21.78 -1.15 7.13
N LYS A 16 -22.28 -2.39 7.14
CA LYS A 16 -22.55 -3.21 8.34
C LYS A 16 -22.37 -4.70 8.03
N GLY A 17 -22.25 -5.53 9.06
CA GLY A 17 -22.15 -6.99 8.90
C GLY A 17 -20.71 -7.51 9.00
N ARG A 18 -20.35 -8.49 8.17
CA ARG A 18 -18.98 -9.05 8.13
C ARG A 18 -17.99 -7.93 7.84
N THR A 19 -16.88 -7.89 8.56
CA THR A 19 -15.89 -6.82 8.39
C THR A 19 -14.89 -7.17 7.29
N ILE A 20 -14.72 -6.24 6.36
CA ILE A 20 -13.67 -6.22 5.35
C ILE A 20 -12.74 -5.06 5.70
N ILE A 21 -11.44 -5.32 5.83
CA ILE A 21 -10.41 -4.29 5.98
C ILE A 21 -9.62 -4.24 4.68
N ILE A 22 -9.42 -3.06 4.14
CA ILE A 22 -8.65 -2.85 2.91
C ILE A 22 -7.38 -2.08 3.28
N GLN A 23 -6.24 -2.64 2.90
CA GLN A 23 -4.94 -1.98 2.96
C GLN A 23 -4.54 -1.51 1.55
N PRO A 24 -4.56 -0.19 1.29
CA PRO A 24 -4.19 0.38 0.00
C PRO A 24 -2.75 0.09 -0.44
N VAL A 25 -2.43 0.47 -1.68
CA VAL A 25 -1.05 0.47 -2.20
C VAL A 25 -0.17 1.47 -1.43
N MET A 26 1.11 1.53 -1.80
CA MET A 26 2.11 2.30 -1.05
C MET A 26 1.75 3.80 -0.96
N ILE A 27 1.45 4.43 -2.09
CA ILE A 27 1.03 5.83 -2.19
C ILE A 27 -0.38 5.81 -2.79
N SER A 28 -1.39 5.87 -1.93
CA SER A 28 -2.79 5.85 -2.34
C SER A 28 -3.69 6.51 -1.29
N PRO A 29 -4.22 7.71 -1.59
CA PRO A 29 -5.24 8.35 -0.76
C PRO A 29 -6.54 7.52 -0.73
N LEU A 30 -7.23 7.53 0.42
CA LEU A 30 -8.46 6.76 0.62
C LEU A 30 -9.58 7.02 -0.42
N PRO A 31 -9.80 8.24 -0.95
CA PRO A 31 -10.75 8.49 -2.03
C PRO A 31 -10.61 7.58 -3.26
N GLU A 32 -9.41 7.11 -3.61
CA GLU A 32 -9.21 6.18 -4.74
C GLU A 32 -9.98 4.86 -4.55
N TRP A 33 -10.24 4.49 -3.29
CA TRP A 33 -10.94 3.26 -2.92
C TRP A 33 -12.43 3.47 -2.65
N GLU A 34 -12.93 4.70 -2.79
CA GLU A 34 -14.33 5.03 -2.49
C GLU A 34 -15.32 4.22 -3.33
N PRO A 35 -15.16 4.07 -4.67
CA PRO A 35 -16.10 3.27 -5.47
C PRO A 35 -16.18 1.81 -5.01
N LEU A 36 -15.04 1.18 -4.72
CA LEU A 36 -15.02 -0.20 -4.20
C LEU A 36 -15.64 -0.28 -2.80
N CYS A 37 -15.39 0.73 -1.96
CA CYS A 37 -15.99 0.83 -0.63
C CYS A 37 -17.50 0.94 -0.72
N GLU A 38 -18.03 1.77 -1.64
CA GLU A 38 -19.47 1.91 -1.88
C GLU A 38 -20.11 0.58 -2.22
N ASP A 39 -19.57 -0.11 -3.23
CA ASP A 39 -20.09 -1.39 -3.72
C ASP A 39 -20.07 -2.46 -2.61
N LEU A 40 -18.94 -2.65 -1.94
CA LEU A 40 -18.80 -3.66 -0.89
C LEU A 40 -19.62 -3.33 0.36
N SER A 41 -19.86 -2.04 0.64
CA SER A 41 -20.59 -1.62 1.84
C SER A 41 -22.08 -1.97 1.84
N THR A 42 -22.60 -2.38 0.67
CA THR A 42 -23.97 -2.88 0.52
C THR A 42 -24.19 -4.20 1.27
N GLU A 43 -23.15 -5.03 1.40
CA GLU A 43 -23.21 -6.38 1.98
C GLU A 43 -22.29 -6.57 3.21
N ALA A 44 -21.34 -5.66 3.41
CA ALA A 44 -20.30 -5.79 4.44
C ALA A 44 -20.02 -4.46 5.17
N ARG A 45 -19.35 -4.56 6.32
CA ARG A 45 -18.71 -3.41 6.98
C ARG A 45 -17.32 -3.25 6.38
N VAL A 46 -17.10 -2.22 5.58
CA VAL A 46 -15.81 -1.91 4.96
C VAL A 46 -15.05 -0.92 5.82
N ILE A 47 -13.75 -1.18 6.02
CA ILE A 47 -12.83 -0.32 6.76
C ILE A 47 -11.62 -0.05 5.87
N LEU A 48 -11.39 1.23 5.59
CA LEU A 48 -10.22 1.77 4.91
C LEU A 48 -9.44 2.61 5.92
N TYR A 49 -8.11 2.59 5.89
CA TYR A 49 -7.31 3.42 6.77
C TYR A 49 -6.00 3.85 6.12
N ASN A 50 -5.54 5.04 6.46
CA ASN A 50 -4.19 5.46 6.11
C ASN A 50 -3.20 4.88 7.11
N ARG A 51 -2.13 4.26 6.62
CA ARG A 51 -1.03 3.77 7.46
C ARG A 51 -0.40 4.92 8.25
N ALA A 52 0.32 4.58 9.31
CA ALA A 52 1.03 5.58 10.12
C ALA A 52 1.97 6.42 9.23
N GLY A 53 1.78 7.74 9.25
CA GLY A 53 2.56 8.68 8.44
C GLY A 53 1.95 9.04 7.09
N CYS A 54 0.86 8.38 6.69
CA CYS A 54 0.11 8.68 5.48
C CYS A 54 -1.18 9.47 5.80
N GLY A 55 -1.63 10.32 4.86
CA GLY A 55 -2.85 11.12 5.02
C GLY A 55 -2.90 11.87 6.36
N LYS A 56 -3.98 11.70 7.13
CA LYS A 56 -4.15 12.33 8.45
C LYS A 56 -3.68 11.45 9.62
N SER A 57 -3.06 10.30 9.35
CA SER A 57 -2.53 9.41 10.38
C SER A 57 -1.21 9.92 10.95
N ASP A 58 -1.06 9.84 12.26
CA ASP A 58 0.21 10.14 12.92
C ASP A 58 1.28 9.10 12.50
N LYS A 59 2.52 9.54 12.23
CA LYS A 59 3.66 8.65 11.87
C LYS A 59 4.12 7.76 13.02
N GLY A 60 3.99 8.25 14.26
CA GLY A 60 4.67 7.67 15.42
C GLY A 60 6.18 7.91 15.41
N ILE A 61 6.88 7.31 16.37
CA ILE A 61 8.31 7.57 16.62
C ILE A 61 9.25 6.53 15.99
N LYS A 62 8.72 5.37 15.58
CA LYS A 62 9.53 4.29 15.02
C LYS A 62 9.68 4.45 13.50
N PRO A 63 10.78 3.95 12.92
CA PRO A 63 10.88 3.80 11.48
C PRO A 63 9.73 2.94 10.93
N ARG A 64 9.22 3.30 9.76
CA ARG A 64 8.15 2.58 9.07
C ARG A 64 8.70 1.42 8.27
N ASN A 65 7.99 0.29 8.37
CA ASN A 65 8.23 -0.95 7.66
C ASN A 65 7.00 -1.86 7.80
N ARG A 66 6.96 -2.97 7.08
CA ARG A 66 5.86 -3.93 7.06
C ARG A 66 5.55 -4.51 8.44
N ASN A 67 6.56 -4.73 9.29
CA ASN A 67 6.38 -5.27 10.64
C ASN A 67 5.66 -4.29 11.56
N GLU A 68 6.04 -3.01 11.56
CA GLU A 68 5.32 -2.00 12.33
C GLU A 68 3.93 -1.73 11.73
N ASN A 69 3.77 -1.80 10.40
CA ASN A 69 2.46 -1.68 9.77
C ASN A 69 1.52 -2.83 10.14
N ALA A 70 2.02 -4.07 10.23
CA ALA A 70 1.25 -5.23 10.68
C ALA A 70 0.82 -5.09 12.16
N LYS A 71 1.70 -4.57 13.02
CA LYS A 71 1.35 -4.26 14.43
C LYS A 71 0.27 -3.18 14.51
N ASP A 72 0.33 -2.17 13.66
CA ASP A 72 -0.67 -1.09 13.62
C ASP A 72 -2.04 -1.63 13.18
N LEU A 73 -2.07 -2.51 12.17
CA LEU A 73 -3.29 -3.21 11.75
C LEU A 73 -3.87 -4.06 12.90
N LYS A 74 -3.03 -4.79 13.62
CA LYS A 74 -3.45 -5.56 14.80
C LYS A 74 -4.06 -4.67 15.87
N ALA A 75 -3.40 -3.56 16.20
CA ALA A 75 -3.87 -2.61 17.21
C ALA A 75 -5.19 -1.95 16.78
N LEU A 76 -5.36 -1.66 15.49
CA LEU A 76 -6.61 -1.17 14.93
C LEU A 76 -7.75 -2.19 15.07
N ILE A 77 -7.49 -3.46 14.75
CA ILE A 77 -8.45 -4.57 14.91
C ILE A 77 -8.90 -4.70 16.36
N ASP A 78 -7.96 -4.69 17.31
CA ASP A 78 -8.26 -4.77 18.74
C ASP A 78 -9.09 -3.57 19.20
N LYS A 79 -8.67 -2.36 18.80
CA LYS A 79 -9.32 -1.12 19.22
C LYS A 79 -10.77 -1.04 18.76
N LEU A 80 -11.04 -1.55 17.57
CA LEU A 80 -12.37 -1.59 16.97
C LEU A 80 -13.16 -2.85 17.34
N CYS A 81 -12.59 -3.72 18.20
CA CYS A 81 -13.17 -5.00 18.63
C CYS A 81 -13.62 -5.87 17.46
N ILE A 82 -12.83 -5.91 16.37
CA ILE A 82 -13.17 -6.64 15.15
C ILE A 82 -12.81 -8.11 15.33
N THR A 83 -13.75 -9.00 15.02
CA THR A 83 -13.55 -10.46 15.10
C THR A 83 -13.50 -11.05 13.70
N SER A 84 -12.38 -11.71 13.36
CA SER A 84 -12.23 -12.49 12.13
C SER A 84 -12.61 -11.71 10.85
N PRO A 85 -11.94 -10.58 10.55
CA PRO A 85 -12.20 -9.84 9.31
C PRO A 85 -11.65 -10.58 8.09
N VAL A 86 -12.21 -10.30 6.91
CA VAL A 86 -11.50 -10.53 5.64
C VAL A 86 -10.60 -9.33 5.41
N ILE A 87 -9.35 -9.57 5.03
CA ILE A 87 -8.36 -8.49 4.83
C ILE A 87 -7.88 -8.53 3.39
N ILE A 88 -8.04 -7.40 2.70
CA ILE A 88 -7.62 -7.19 1.31
C ILE A 88 -6.38 -6.31 1.33
N GLY A 89 -5.37 -6.62 0.54
CA GLY A 89 -4.27 -5.68 0.32
C GLY A 89 -3.69 -5.76 -1.07
N HIS A 90 -3.39 -4.58 -1.59
CA HIS A 90 -2.93 -4.37 -2.95
C HIS A 90 -1.46 -3.94 -2.94
N SER A 91 -0.62 -4.56 -3.77
CA SER A 91 0.79 -4.20 -3.92
C SER A 91 1.51 -4.24 -2.56
N TYR A 92 2.09 -3.13 -2.10
CA TYR A 92 2.72 -3.01 -0.79
C TYR A 92 1.75 -3.32 0.38
N GLY A 93 0.45 -3.05 0.22
CA GLY A 93 -0.57 -3.49 1.16
C GLY A 93 -0.60 -5.02 1.33
N GLY A 94 -0.36 -5.76 0.25
CA GLY A 94 -0.21 -7.22 0.31
C GLY A 94 1.08 -7.67 1.01
N LEU A 95 2.18 -6.91 0.91
CA LEU A 95 3.40 -7.19 1.68
C LEU A 95 3.18 -7.08 3.20
N ILE A 96 2.44 -6.06 3.62
CA ILE A 96 2.04 -5.88 5.03
C ILE A 96 1.17 -7.06 5.51
N LEU A 97 0.25 -7.53 4.67
CA LEU A 97 -0.62 -8.65 5.00
C LEU A 97 0.12 -9.98 5.09
N GLN A 98 1.16 -10.18 4.27
CA GLN A 98 2.03 -11.34 4.41
C GLN A 98 2.68 -11.36 5.79
N GLN A 99 3.26 -10.22 6.22
CA GLN A 99 3.80 -10.10 7.57
C GLN A 99 2.74 -10.28 8.66
N PHE A 100 1.56 -9.67 8.48
CA PHE A 100 0.44 -9.79 9.43
C PHE A 100 -0.05 -11.24 9.58
N ALA A 101 -0.16 -11.98 8.47
CA ALA A 101 -0.59 -13.37 8.49
C ALA A 101 0.41 -14.26 9.23
N LEU A 102 1.71 -14.03 9.05
CA LEU A 102 2.76 -14.76 9.76
C LEU A 102 2.79 -14.46 11.25
N ASP A 103 2.59 -13.19 11.64
CA ASP A 103 2.60 -12.78 13.04
C ASP A 103 1.30 -13.12 13.78
N TYR A 104 0.18 -13.17 13.06
CA TYR A 104 -1.17 -13.32 13.62
C TYR A 104 -2.08 -14.28 12.84
N PRO A 105 -1.69 -15.55 12.67
CA PRO A 105 -2.32 -16.49 11.72
C PRO A 105 -3.80 -16.77 11.97
N ASN A 106 -4.28 -16.59 13.19
CA ASN A 106 -5.65 -16.93 13.60
C ASN A 106 -6.61 -15.73 13.66
N LEU A 107 -6.17 -14.53 13.28
CA LEU A 107 -7.00 -13.33 13.45
C LEU A 107 -7.91 -13.02 12.28
N ALA A 108 -7.50 -13.35 11.06
CA ALA A 108 -8.29 -13.09 9.87
C ALA A 108 -9.16 -14.30 9.52
N ALA A 109 -10.32 -14.04 8.92
CA ALA A 109 -11.13 -15.06 8.28
C ALA A 109 -10.56 -15.52 6.93
N GLY A 110 -9.84 -14.62 6.28
CA GLY A 110 -9.27 -14.84 4.97
C GLY A 110 -8.50 -13.62 4.48
N PHE A 111 -7.59 -13.87 3.55
CA PHE A 111 -6.77 -12.85 2.91
C PHE A 111 -7.06 -12.79 1.41
N ILE A 112 -7.07 -11.59 0.85
CA ILE A 112 -7.12 -11.35 -0.59
C ILE A 112 -5.91 -10.50 -0.96
N PHE A 113 -5.00 -11.07 -1.74
CA PHE A 113 -3.83 -10.40 -2.27
C PHE A 113 -4.13 -9.94 -3.70
N VAL A 114 -4.07 -8.65 -3.95
CA VAL A 114 -4.22 -8.07 -5.28
C VAL A 114 -2.87 -7.56 -5.73
N ASP A 115 -2.31 -8.12 -6.80
CA ASP A 115 -1.03 -7.72 -7.39
C ASP A 115 0.06 -7.44 -6.32
N SER A 116 0.19 -8.35 -5.35
CA SER A 116 0.92 -8.11 -4.11
C SER A 116 2.43 -8.09 -4.34
N THR A 117 3.13 -7.16 -3.71
CA THR A 117 4.59 -7.18 -3.60
C THR A 117 5.01 -8.42 -2.81
N SER A 118 5.98 -9.17 -3.33
CA SER A 118 6.53 -10.36 -2.67
C SER A 118 7.41 -9.98 -1.46
N MET A 119 7.46 -10.83 -0.43
CA MET A 119 8.48 -10.69 0.62
C MET A 119 9.91 -10.84 0.09
N ASP A 120 10.07 -11.46 -1.08
CA ASP A 120 11.33 -11.68 -1.77
C ASP A 120 11.58 -10.60 -2.85
N ALA A 121 10.90 -9.44 -2.80
CA ALA A 121 11.00 -8.40 -3.83
C ALA A 121 12.43 -7.86 -4.05
N HIS A 122 13.29 -7.88 -3.04
CA HIS A 122 14.71 -7.54 -3.17
C HIS A 122 15.45 -8.41 -4.20
N MET A 123 15.01 -9.65 -4.42
CA MET A 123 15.60 -10.55 -5.43
C MET A 123 15.36 -10.04 -6.87
N LEU A 124 14.39 -9.14 -7.07
CA LEU A 124 14.13 -8.53 -8.37
C LEU A 124 15.16 -7.43 -8.69
N GLU A 125 15.72 -6.75 -7.68
CA GLU A 125 16.77 -5.74 -7.88
C GLU A 125 18.10 -6.38 -8.33
N ASP A 126 18.31 -7.67 -8.01
CA ASP A 126 19.49 -8.42 -8.48
C ASP A 126 19.38 -8.81 -9.98
N VAL A 127 18.24 -8.53 -10.63
CA VAL A 127 18.04 -8.82 -12.06
C VAL A 127 18.46 -7.61 -12.88
N GLU A 128 19.61 -7.70 -13.56
CA GLU A 128 20.02 -6.68 -14.53
C GLU A 128 19.04 -6.66 -15.72
N ILE A 129 18.30 -5.55 -15.88
CA ILE A 129 17.47 -5.27 -17.04
C ILE A 129 18.20 -4.23 -17.91
N GLU A 130 18.53 -4.58 -19.16
CA GLU A 130 19.13 -3.63 -20.10
C GLU A 130 18.12 -2.51 -20.43
N GLY A 131 18.47 -1.26 -20.14
CA GLY A 131 17.73 -0.06 -20.55
C GLY A 131 16.91 0.66 -19.47
N GLU A 132 16.90 0.18 -18.23
CA GLU A 132 16.27 0.90 -17.10
C GLU A 132 17.20 1.93 -16.46
N ASP A 133 17.25 3.12 -17.05
CA ASP A 133 17.91 4.27 -16.43
C ASP A 133 16.88 5.07 -15.60
N GLY A 134 16.91 4.94 -14.26
CA GLY A 134 16.28 5.91 -13.35
C GLY A 134 15.11 5.43 -12.48
N ASN A 135 14.84 4.12 -12.39
CA ASN A 135 13.69 3.57 -11.67
C ASN A 135 14.03 2.59 -10.51
N SER A 136 15.29 2.49 -10.08
CA SER A 136 15.67 1.57 -9.00
C SER A 136 15.04 1.94 -7.65
N THR A 137 14.94 0.96 -6.74
CA THR A 137 14.46 1.21 -5.37
C THR A 137 15.29 2.29 -4.66
N GLU A 138 16.61 2.35 -4.85
CA GLU A 138 17.47 3.40 -4.27
C GLU A 138 17.14 4.78 -4.80
N ALA A 139 16.92 4.92 -6.12
CA ALA A 139 16.55 6.19 -6.72
C ALA A 139 15.21 6.70 -6.14
N TRP A 140 14.25 5.79 -5.95
CA TRP A 140 12.98 6.10 -5.29
C TRP A 140 13.16 6.50 -3.82
N ILE A 141 14.04 5.83 -3.07
CA ILE A 141 14.36 6.22 -1.69
C ILE A 141 14.93 7.63 -1.63
N GLU A 142 15.88 7.98 -2.50
CA GLU A 142 16.45 9.32 -2.55
C GLU A 142 15.42 10.38 -2.96
N LYS A 143 14.53 10.05 -3.90
CA LYS A 143 13.41 10.90 -4.29
C LYS A 143 12.45 11.15 -3.13
N CYS A 144 12.08 10.10 -2.39
CA CYS A 144 11.26 10.22 -1.18
C CYS A 144 11.93 11.07 -0.10
N LYS A 145 13.24 10.91 0.12
CA LYS A 145 14.01 11.75 1.05
C LYS A 145 13.98 13.21 0.63
N TRP A 146 14.13 13.50 -0.66
CA TRP A 146 14.05 14.86 -1.17
C TRP A 146 12.65 15.45 -1.01
N TYR A 147 11.60 14.73 -1.40
CA TYR A 147 10.21 15.16 -1.20
C TYR A 147 9.87 15.42 0.27
N ALA A 148 10.43 14.64 1.19
CA ALA A 148 10.27 14.87 2.62
C ALA A 148 10.86 16.20 3.13
N THR A 149 11.74 16.85 2.36
CA THR A 149 12.32 18.16 2.71
C THR A 149 11.56 19.36 2.14
N LEU A 150 10.65 19.13 1.19
CA LEU A 150 9.93 20.19 0.50
C LEU A 150 8.82 20.78 1.39
N SER A 151 8.47 22.03 1.10
CA SER A 151 7.23 22.61 1.60
C SER A 151 6.02 21.93 0.97
N LYS A 152 4.83 22.12 1.55
CA LYS A 152 3.59 21.60 0.97
C LYS A 152 3.37 22.15 -0.44
N GLU A 153 3.63 23.44 -0.64
CA GLU A 153 3.45 24.15 -1.90
C GLU A 153 4.43 23.68 -2.97
N ASP A 154 5.71 23.53 -2.62
CA ASP A 154 6.72 23.03 -3.56
C ASP A 154 6.44 21.57 -3.94
N LEU A 155 6.05 20.75 -2.96
CA LEU A 155 5.73 19.34 -3.20
C LEU A 155 4.51 19.20 -4.14
N LEU A 156 3.49 20.04 -4.00
CA LEU A 156 2.35 20.06 -4.93
C LEU A 156 2.78 20.33 -6.36
N GLU A 157 3.67 21.30 -6.58
CA GLU A 157 4.17 21.63 -7.90
C GLU A 157 4.96 20.45 -8.50
N GLU A 158 5.76 19.77 -7.69
CA GLU A 158 6.55 18.61 -8.10
C GLU A 158 5.72 17.37 -8.45
N VAL A 159 4.59 17.15 -7.77
CA VAL A 159 3.74 15.97 -7.98
C VAL A 159 2.50 16.25 -8.82
N LYS A 160 2.35 17.46 -9.38
CA LYS A 160 1.14 17.89 -10.10
C LYS A 160 0.77 16.96 -11.27
N ASP A 161 1.76 16.50 -12.04
CA ASP A 161 1.52 15.64 -13.20
C ASP A 161 0.97 14.28 -12.75
N TRP A 162 1.52 13.75 -11.65
CA TRP A 162 1.01 12.52 -11.04
C TRP A 162 -0.43 12.68 -10.53
N ILE A 163 -0.76 13.84 -9.95
CA ILE A 163 -2.14 14.12 -9.50
C ILE A 163 -3.09 14.19 -10.71
N SER A 164 -2.69 14.86 -11.79
CA SER A 164 -3.50 14.98 -13.01
C SER A 164 -3.78 13.63 -13.67
N GLU A 165 -2.81 12.71 -13.68
CA GLU A 165 -3.01 11.34 -14.16
C GLU A 165 -4.05 10.56 -13.33
N GLN A 166 -4.08 10.78 -12.01
CA GLN A 166 -5.05 10.14 -11.13
C GLN A 166 -6.47 10.70 -11.31
N GLU A 167 -6.60 12.02 -11.54
CA GLU A 167 -7.91 12.68 -11.72
C GLU A 167 -8.75 12.12 -12.88
N GLU A 168 -8.13 11.48 -13.88
CA GLU A 168 -8.85 10.80 -14.96
C GLU A 168 -9.62 9.55 -14.48
N PHE A 169 -9.17 8.91 -13.40
CA PHE A 169 -9.70 7.64 -12.90
C PHE A 169 -10.57 7.76 -11.64
N VAL A 170 -10.50 8.87 -10.90
CA VAL A 170 -11.27 9.03 -9.66
C VAL A 170 -12.54 9.87 -9.87
N SER A 171 -13.71 9.24 -9.79
CA SER A 171 -15.03 9.87 -10.00
C SER A 171 -15.29 11.06 -9.07
N GLU A 172 -15.45 12.30 -9.56
CA GLU A 172 -15.78 13.53 -8.80
C GLU A 172 -15.20 13.61 -7.36
N SER A 173 -14.06 12.93 -7.13
CA SER A 173 -13.67 12.59 -5.78
C SER A 173 -12.98 13.78 -5.17
N LYS A 174 -13.16 13.93 -3.87
CA LYS A 174 -12.87 15.15 -3.13
C LYS A 174 -11.42 15.61 -3.41
N PRO A 175 -11.21 16.62 -4.27
CA PRO A 175 -9.88 16.97 -4.76
C PRO A 175 -8.95 17.36 -3.61
N THR A 176 -9.53 17.95 -2.57
CA THR A 176 -8.85 18.37 -1.36
C THR A 176 -8.14 17.22 -0.63
N GLU A 177 -8.76 16.06 -0.46
CA GLU A 177 -8.16 14.93 0.27
C GLU A 177 -6.98 14.32 -0.48
N ILE A 178 -7.08 14.21 -1.81
CA ILE A 178 -5.98 13.75 -2.66
C ILE A 178 -4.83 14.75 -2.59
N LEU A 179 -5.12 16.04 -2.78
CA LEU A 179 -4.11 17.10 -2.67
C LEU A 179 -3.45 17.12 -1.29
N GLU A 180 -4.22 17.02 -0.20
CA GLU A 180 -3.69 16.96 1.17
C GLU A 180 -2.78 15.75 1.39
N PHE A 181 -3.13 14.60 0.83
CA PHE A 181 -2.32 13.39 0.92
C PHE A 181 -1.02 13.52 0.12
N MET A 182 -1.13 13.91 -1.15
CA MET A 182 0.00 13.97 -2.08
C MET A 182 0.97 15.10 -1.76
N SER A 183 0.52 16.13 -1.05
CA SER A 183 1.35 17.24 -0.60
C SER A 183 1.84 17.11 0.83
N ASN A 184 1.83 15.90 1.40
CA ASN A 184 2.32 15.64 2.75
C ASN A 184 3.78 15.14 2.73
N PRO A 185 4.78 15.94 3.13
CA PRO A 185 6.18 15.50 3.17
C PRO A 185 6.42 14.33 4.13
N ILE A 186 5.62 14.22 5.19
CA ILE A 186 5.70 13.11 6.16
C ILE A 186 5.30 11.78 5.51
N MET A 187 4.39 11.80 4.54
CA MET A 187 4.01 10.62 3.77
C MET A 187 5.20 10.10 2.99
N PHE A 188 5.91 10.96 2.25
CA PHE A 188 7.12 10.57 1.54
C PHE A 188 8.27 10.15 2.46
N ALA A 189 8.44 10.80 3.62
CA ALA A 189 9.40 10.34 4.62
C ALA A 189 9.10 8.91 5.10
N SER A 190 7.81 8.60 5.29
CA SER A 190 7.35 7.28 5.73
C SER A 190 7.53 6.23 4.63
N VAL A 191 7.18 6.57 3.39
CA VAL A 191 7.37 5.69 2.23
C VAL A 191 8.86 5.41 1.98
N GLY A 192 9.72 6.42 2.12
CA GLY A 192 11.17 6.22 1.99
C GLY A 192 11.75 5.26 3.03
N GLU A 193 11.24 5.27 4.27
CA GLU A 193 11.58 4.26 5.28
C GLU A 193 11.06 2.87 4.89
N GLU A 194 9.81 2.76 4.44
CA GLU A 194 9.20 1.49 4.00
C GLU A 194 10.02 0.86 2.86
N LEU A 195 10.33 1.63 1.82
CA LEU A 195 11.20 1.20 0.71
C LEU A 195 12.57 0.73 1.21
N HIS A 196 13.22 1.53 2.07
CA HIS A 196 14.55 1.22 2.57
C HIS A 196 14.59 -0.09 3.37
N TYR A 197 13.64 -0.30 4.30
CA TYR A 197 13.68 -1.47 5.17
C TYR A 197 13.09 -2.72 4.51
N ASP A 198 12.03 -2.57 3.71
CA ASP A 198 11.30 -3.73 3.20
C ASP A 198 11.76 -4.17 1.82
N LEU A 199 12.14 -3.23 0.94
CA LEU A 199 12.50 -3.55 -0.45
C LEU A 199 14.02 -3.53 -0.69
N LEU A 200 14.76 -2.62 -0.06
CA LEU A 200 16.21 -2.52 -0.25
C LEU A 200 17.01 -3.35 0.77
N SER A 201 16.73 -3.20 2.06
CA SER A 201 17.57 -3.76 3.14
C SER A 201 17.14 -5.16 3.59
N SER A 202 16.20 -5.82 2.90
CA SER A 202 15.60 -7.07 3.36
C SER A 202 16.51 -8.32 3.27
N GLY A 203 17.82 -8.12 3.12
CA GLY A 203 18.87 -9.15 3.19
C GLY A 203 19.04 -9.83 4.56
N GLU A 204 18.35 -9.39 5.62
CA GLU A 204 18.35 -10.10 6.91
C GLU A 204 17.23 -11.16 6.97
N THR A 205 17.58 -12.39 6.55
CA THR A 205 17.06 -13.66 7.06
C THR A 205 15.55 -13.72 7.37
N ASN A 206 14.70 -13.55 6.35
CA ASN A 206 13.40 -14.21 6.42
C ASN A 206 13.65 -15.71 6.30
N GLN A 207 13.82 -16.42 7.43
CA GLN A 207 13.59 -17.86 7.41
C GLN A 207 12.23 -18.06 6.76
N ARG A 208 12.18 -18.77 5.62
CA ARG A 208 10.92 -19.10 4.95
C ARG A 208 10.02 -19.77 5.99
N LYS A 209 9.05 -19.01 6.48
CA LYS A 209 7.96 -19.51 7.28
C LYS A 209 6.86 -19.90 6.31
N ASP A 210 6.27 -21.06 6.52
CA ASP A 210 5.09 -21.45 5.77
C ASP A 210 3.98 -20.44 6.02
N PHE A 211 3.33 -20.00 4.95
CA PHE A 211 2.15 -19.14 5.05
C PHE A 211 1.03 -19.93 5.76
N PRO A 212 0.26 -19.31 6.67
CA PRO A 212 -0.76 -20.04 7.43
C PRO A 212 -1.87 -20.62 6.53
N GLU A 213 -2.56 -21.66 7.02
CA GLU A 213 -3.67 -22.32 6.32
C GLU A 213 -4.94 -21.46 6.17
N THR A 214 -4.89 -20.19 6.57
CA THR A 214 -5.98 -19.24 6.44
C THR A 214 -6.42 -19.12 4.98
N SER A 215 -7.73 -19.20 4.72
CA SER A 215 -8.31 -19.08 3.38
C SER A 215 -7.75 -17.87 2.62
N THR A 216 -7.11 -18.11 1.48
CA THR A 216 -6.37 -17.08 0.76
C THR A 216 -6.74 -17.08 -0.71
N ILE A 217 -7.00 -15.89 -1.26
CA ILE A 217 -7.20 -15.64 -2.69
C ILE A 217 -6.07 -14.75 -3.18
N ILE A 218 -5.49 -15.10 -4.33
CA ILE A 218 -4.46 -14.29 -5.01
C ILE A 218 -5.04 -13.87 -6.36
N ILE A 219 -5.07 -12.56 -6.59
CA ILE A 219 -5.47 -11.92 -7.85
C ILE A 219 -4.21 -11.27 -8.41
N GLY A 220 -3.60 -11.88 -9.42
CA GLY A 220 -2.43 -11.36 -10.11
C GLY A 220 -2.79 -10.82 -11.50
N ARG A 221 -1.83 -10.15 -12.15
CA ARG A 221 -1.96 -9.74 -13.55
C ARG A 221 -1.99 -10.96 -14.47
N ASP A 222 -2.78 -10.89 -15.54
CA ASP A 222 -2.70 -11.86 -16.62
C ASP A 222 -1.47 -11.57 -17.46
N PRO A 223 -0.50 -12.50 -17.57
CA PRO A 223 0.76 -12.23 -18.24
C PRO A 223 0.59 -11.92 -19.73
N LYS A 224 -0.44 -12.48 -20.38
CA LYS A 224 -0.67 -12.21 -21.81
C LYS A 224 -1.23 -10.81 -22.01
N VAL A 225 -2.17 -10.41 -21.15
CA VAL A 225 -2.75 -9.05 -21.19
C VAL A 225 -1.66 -8.02 -20.90
N SER A 226 -0.85 -8.23 -19.86
CA SER A 226 0.23 -7.29 -19.51
C SER A 226 1.27 -7.16 -20.62
N VAL A 227 1.69 -8.27 -21.23
CA VAL A 227 2.65 -8.23 -22.34
C VAL A 227 2.03 -7.55 -23.57
N GLU A 228 0.76 -7.82 -23.87
CA GLU A 228 0.05 -7.18 -24.99
C GLU A 228 -0.09 -5.67 -24.78
N GLU A 229 -0.40 -5.22 -23.56
CA GLU A 229 -0.40 -3.80 -23.19
C GLU A 229 0.99 -3.19 -23.38
N MET A 230 2.05 -3.79 -22.83
CA MET A 230 3.43 -3.30 -23.00
C MET A 230 3.82 -3.14 -24.48
N ILE A 231 3.42 -4.08 -25.34
CA ILE A 231 3.63 -3.96 -26.80
C ILE A 231 2.88 -2.76 -27.39
N ILE A 232 1.63 -2.55 -26.98
CA ILE A 232 0.73 -1.55 -27.56
C ILE A 232 1.05 -0.14 -27.07
N THR A 233 1.28 0.02 -25.76
CA THR A 233 1.39 1.34 -25.10
C THR A 233 2.81 1.73 -24.77
N GLU A 234 3.67 0.78 -24.42
CA GLU A 234 5.03 1.03 -23.95
C GLU A 234 6.09 0.77 -25.04
N GLY A 235 5.66 0.25 -26.20
CA GLY A 235 6.53 0.05 -27.36
C GLY A 235 7.43 -1.18 -27.25
N LEU A 236 7.14 -2.12 -26.33
CA LEU A 236 7.86 -3.38 -26.21
C LEU A 236 7.84 -4.12 -27.55
N HIS A 237 9.00 -4.50 -28.07
CA HIS A 237 9.04 -5.14 -29.38
C HIS A 237 8.46 -6.56 -29.25
N ARG A 238 7.59 -6.98 -30.19
CA ARG A 238 6.96 -8.32 -30.15
C ARG A 238 7.95 -9.50 -30.13
N SER A 239 9.21 -9.25 -30.47
CA SER A 239 10.29 -10.23 -30.40
C SER A 239 10.89 -10.39 -29.00
N GLU A 240 10.64 -9.44 -28.11
CA GLU A 240 11.11 -9.37 -26.72
C GLU A 240 10.00 -9.76 -25.71
N ALA A 241 8.74 -9.79 -26.19
CA ALA A 241 7.54 -10.25 -25.52
C ALA A 241 7.34 -11.77 -25.58
#